data_AF-A0AAV8WKJ0-F1
#
_entry.id   AF-A0AAV8WKJ0-F1
#
_cell.length_a   1.000
_cell.length_b   1.000
_cell.length_c   1.000
_cell.angle_alpha   90.00
_cell.angle_beta   90.00
_cell.angle_gamma   90.00
#
_symmetry.space_group_name_H-M   'P 1'
#
loop_
_entity.id
_entity.type
_entity.pdbx_description
1 polymer ?
#
loop_
_entity_poly.entity_id
_entity_poly.type
_entity_poly.pdbx_seq_one_letter_code
_entity_poly.pdbx_strand_id
1 'polypeptide(L)'
;MLLPRNWHRLKTVKSSPEVETLRSFQGVRFYNTLIVVTAHTSLSFFVSFITNTKDTESVTQSFSNIFLSSGTLAVSTNFFMSSFFLLYGFFIHFEGKREITLKFLVLAFIKRYLRLTPALATVIIFHSTWLRHFVGGPNWYSSIGKEYLRCRKNWWTNLLYMNNLIDRGNMVMFKN
;
A
#
# COMPACT_ATOMS: atom_id res chain seq x y z
N MET A 1 -34.41 14.18 0.30
CA MET A 1 -34.86 12.79 0.04
C MET A 1 -33.79 11.85 -0.56
N LEU A 2 -32.57 12.31 -0.90
CA LEU A 2 -31.54 11.47 -1.55
C LEU A 2 -30.70 10.61 -0.57
N LEU A 3 -30.51 11.08 0.67
CA LEU A 3 -29.70 10.41 1.70
C LEU A 3 -30.22 9.02 2.12
N PRO A 4 -31.52 8.83 2.43
CA PRO A 4 -32.04 7.51 2.80
C PRO A 4 -31.91 6.50 1.66
N ARG A 5 -32.12 6.95 0.42
CA ARG A 5 -32.05 6.11 -0.78
C ARG A 5 -30.62 5.68 -1.08
N ASN A 6 -29.63 6.56 -0.88
CA ASN A 6 -28.22 6.21 -1.00
C ASN A 6 -27.77 5.27 0.13
N TRP A 7 -28.26 5.47 1.36
CA TRP A 7 -27.97 4.60 2.50
C TRP A 7 -28.50 3.18 2.30
N HIS A 8 -29.71 3.04 1.77
CA HIS A 8 -30.25 1.72 1.39
C HIS A 8 -29.39 1.07 0.31
N ARG A 9 -28.95 1.82 -0.71
CA ARG A 9 -28.05 1.29 -1.76
C ARG A 9 -26.67 0.86 -1.23
N LEU A 10 -26.14 1.55 -0.22
CA LEU A 10 -24.88 1.21 0.44
C LEU A 10 -24.97 -0.07 1.27
N LYS A 11 -26.12 -0.31 1.93
CA LYS A 11 -26.36 -1.52 2.72
C LYS A 11 -26.80 -2.72 1.88
N THR A 12 -27.43 -2.50 0.73
CA THR A 12 -27.79 -3.60 -0.17
C THR A 12 -26.55 -4.12 -0.89
N VAL A 13 -26.01 -5.23 -0.41
CA VAL A 13 -24.99 -5.98 -1.14
C VAL A 13 -25.66 -6.59 -2.37
N LYS A 14 -25.26 -6.15 -3.55
CA LYS A 14 -25.69 -6.76 -4.81
C LYS A 14 -24.94 -8.10 -4.93
N SER A 15 -25.50 -9.17 -4.37
CA SER A 15 -24.95 -10.52 -4.49
C SER A 15 -25.10 -10.99 -5.94
N SER A 16 -24.02 -10.95 -6.71
CA SER A 16 -23.85 -11.83 -7.86
C SER A 16 -23.21 -13.14 -7.37
N PRO A 17 -23.46 -14.29 -8.04
CA PRO A 17 -22.84 -15.56 -7.66
C PRO A 17 -21.32 -15.46 -7.53
N GLU A 18 -20.67 -14.71 -8.44
CA GLU A 18 -19.22 -14.43 -8.41
C GLU A 18 -18.77 -13.69 -7.14
N VAL A 19 -19.56 -12.69 -6.69
CA VAL A 19 -19.25 -11.90 -5.48
C VAL A 19 -19.42 -12.75 -4.21
N GLU A 20 -20.32 -13.71 -4.21
CA GLU A 20 -20.48 -14.63 -3.07
C GLU A 20 -19.35 -15.65 -3.00
N THR A 21 -18.93 -16.24 -4.12
CA THR A 21 -17.79 -17.17 -4.15
C THR A 21 -16.49 -16.49 -3.71
N LEU A 22 -16.29 -15.22 -4.07
CA LEU A 22 -15.08 -14.46 -3.71
C LEU A 22 -15.16 -13.72 -2.37
N ARG A 23 -16.26 -13.85 -1.62
CA ARG A 23 -16.49 -13.10 -0.38
C ARG A 23 -15.43 -13.39 0.69
N SER A 24 -15.07 -14.66 0.88
CA SER A 24 -14.04 -15.07 1.86
C SER A 24 -12.68 -14.42 1.58
N PHE A 25 -12.30 -14.30 0.30
CA PHE A 25 -11.07 -13.63 -0.11
C PHE A 25 -11.06 -12.13 0.20
N GLN A 26 -12.22 -11.46 0.13
CA GLN A 26 -12.34 -10.06 0.58
C GLN A 26 -12.15 -9.93 2.11
N GLY A 27 -12.63 -10.91 2.89
CA GLY A 27 -12.38 -10.99 4.33
C GLY A 27 -10.89 -11.12 4.65
N VAL A 28 -10.18 -12.04 3.99
CA VAL A 28 -8.72 -12.21 4.15
C VAL A 28 -7.98 -10.91 3.85
N ARG A 29 -8.37 -10.22 2.77
CA ARG A 29 -7.78 -8.94 2.39
C ARG A 29 -7.97 -7.85 3.46
N PHE A 30 -9.14 -7.82 4.09
CA PHE A 30 -9.43 -6.89 5.18
C PHE A 30 -8.49 -7.12 6.38
N TYR A 31 -8.42 -8.36 6.87
CA TYR A 31 -7.53 -8.71 7.99
C TYR A 31 -6.07 -8.44 7.67
N ASN A 32 -5.63 -8.79 6.47
CA ASN A 32 -4.25 -8.56 6.05
C ASN A 32 -3.90 -7.07 5.97
N THR A 33 -4.84 -6.23 5.50
CA THR A 33 -4.68 -4.78 5.50
C THR A 33 -4.60 -4.22 6.92
N LEU A 34 -5.42 -4.73 7.85
CA LEU A 34 -5.38 -4.34 9.26
C LEU A 34 -4.01 -4.63 9.89
N ILE A 35 -3.46 -5.83 9.65
CA ILE A 35 -2.13 -6.21 10.14
C ILE A 35 -1.06 -5.26 9.60
N VAL A 36 -1.08 -4.95 8.30
CA VAL A 36 -0.12 -4.02 7.67
C VAL A 36 -0.21 -2.62 8.29
N VAL A 37 -1.42 -2.10 8.51
CA VAL A 37 -1.61 -0.77 9.14
C VAL A 37 -1.08 -0.76 10.56
N THR A 38 -1.40 -1.78 11.36
CA THR A 38 -0.90 -1.89 12.73
C THR A 38 0.62 -2.01 12.75
N ALA A 39 1.21 -2.83 11.89
CA ALA A 39 2.67 -2.99 11.79
C ALA A 39 3.38 -1.68 11.45
N HIS A 40 2.90 -0.93 10.44
CA HIS A 40 3.48 0.37 10.08
C HIS A 40 3.33 1.43 11.19
N THR A 41 2.21 1.41 11.92
CA THR A 41 1.97 2.32 13.04
C THR A 41 2.95 2.04 14.18
N SER A 42 3.11 0.77 14.55
CA SER A 42 4.07 0.34 15.57
C SER A 42 5.51 0.66 15.17
N LEU A 43 5.91 0.38 13.93
CA LEU A 43 7.25 0.70 13.43
C LEU A 43 7.56 2.21 13.51
N SER A 44 6.61 3.05 13.09
CA SER A 44 6.78 4.51 13.13
C SER A 44 6.97 5.05 14.55
N PHE A 45 6.30 4.43 15.52
CA PHE A 45 6.46 4.74 16.94
C PHE A 45 7.86 4.32 17.44
N PHE A 46 8.30 3.10 17.11
CA PHE A 46 9.62 2.63 17.52
C PHE A 46 10.74 3.49 16.93
N VAL A 47 10.74 3.79 15.63
CA VAL A 47 11.80 4.61 15.00
C VAL A 47 12.00 5.99 15.64
N SER A 48 10.97 6.55 16.29
CA SER A 48 11.01 7.90 16.87
C SER A 48 11.45 7.94 18.34
N PHE A 49 11.27 6.86 19.11
CA PHE A 49 11.41 6.86 20.58
C PHE A 49 12.31 5.74 21.13
N ILE A 50 13.39 5.36 20.44
CA ILE A 50 14.33 4.35 20.97
C ILE A 50 15.36 5.01 21.88
N THR A 51 15.20 4.83 23.20
CA THR A 51 16.24 5.11 24.20
C THR A 51 17.09 3.88 24.52
N ASN A 52 16.57 2.67 24.27
CA ASN A 52 17.25 1.38 24.50
C ASN A 52 16.91 0.36 23.40
N THR A 53 17.91 -0.15 22.69
CA THR A 53 17.74 -1.10 21.59
C THR A 53 17.34 -2.51 22.07
N LYS A 54 17.74 -2.88 23.29
CA LYS A 54 17.46 -4.20 23.88
C LYS A 54 15.97 -4.42 24.17
N ASP A 55 15.26 -3.36 24.51
CA ASP A 55 13.81 -3.41 24.77
C ASP A 55 12.99 -3.53 23.46
N THR A 56 13.53 -3.07 22.33
CA THR A 56 12.89 -3.25 21.02
C THR A 56 13.03 -4.69 20.52
N GLU A 57 14.17 -5.33 20.81
CA GLU A 57 14.44 -6.72 20.44
C GLU A 57 13.55 -7.69 21.23
N SER A 58 13.37 -7.50 22.54
CA SER A 58 12.52 -8.35 23.37
C SER A 58 11.04 -8.27 23.00
N VAL A 59 10.56 -7.08 22.58
CA VAL A 59 9.20 -6.89 22.06
C VAL A 59 9.00 -7.67 20.76
N THR A 60 10.00 -7.72 19.89
CA THR A 60 9.91 -8.42 18.59
C THR A 60 9.88 -9.94 18.75
N GLN A 61 10.50 -10.48 19.81
CA GLN A 61 10.56 -11.93 20.09
C GLN A 61 9.28 -12.51 20.72
N SER A 62 8.33 -11.68 21.14
CA SER A 62 7.05 -12.14 21.68
C SER A 62 6.14 -12.70 20.59
N PHE A 63 5.48 -13.84 20.84
CA PHE A 63 4.65 -14.56 19.87
C PHE A 63 3.59 -13.66 19.19
N SER A 64 2.96 -12.76 19.94
CA SER A 64 1.96 -11.82 19.43
C SER A 64 2.54 -10.79 18.45
N ASN A 65 3.82 -10.47 18.56
CA ASN A 65 4.52 -9.50 17.73
C ASN A 65 5.24 -10.13 16.53
N ILE A 66 5.27 -11.46 16.43
CA ILE A 66 5.78 -12.17 15.24
C ILE A 66 4.99 -11.75 14.00
N PHE A 67 3.66 -11.60 14.12
CA PHE A 67 2.81 -11.12 13.04
C PHE A 67 3.10 -9.67 12.62
N LEU A 68 3.45 -8.80 13.57
CA LEU A 68 3.86 -7.42 13.28
C LEU A 68 5.25 -7.37 12.64
N SER A 69 6.18 -8.19 13.11
CA SER A 69 7.54 -8.32 12.57
C SER A 69 7.54 -8.92 11.15
N SER A 70 6.57 -9.79 10.87
CA SER A 70 6.37 -10.45 9.56
C SER A 70 5.63 -9.58 8.53
N GLY A 71 5.72 -8.25 8.61
CA GLY A 71 5.02 -7.33 7.70
C GLY A 71 5.26 -7.62 6.22
N THR A 72 6.46 -8.09 5.85
CA THR A 72 6.80 -8.50 4.48
C THR A 72 5.91 -9.63 3.95
N LEU A 73 5.56 -10.59 4.80
CA LEU A 73 4.66 -11.69 4.42
C LEU A 73 3.24 -11.16 4.18
N ALA A 74 2.75 -10.26 5.04
CA ALA A 74 1.44 -9.63 4.87
C ALA A 74 1.37 -8.79 3.58
N VAL A 75 2.42 -8.06 3.23
CA VAL A 75 2.47 -7.33 1.95
C VAL A 75 2.48 -8.31 0.77
N SER A 76 3.23 -9.40 0.87
CA SER A 76 3.33 -10.44 -0.16
C SER A 76 1.99 -11.13 -0.43
N THR A 77 1.23 -11.47 0.61
CA THR A 77 -0.11 -12.06 0.45
C THR A 77 -1.09 -11.09 -0.21
N ASN A 78 -1.01 -9.78 0.09
CA ASN A 78 -1.86 -8.77 -0.58
C ASN A 78 -1.55 -8.66 -2.08
N PHE A 79 -0.27 -8.76 -2.45
CA PHE A 79 0.15 -8.80 -3.86
C PHE A 79 -0.33 -10.07 -4.56
N PHE A 80 -0.17 -11.23 -3.93
CA PHE A 80 -0.67 -12.50 -4.46
C PHE A 80 -2.17 -12.44 -4.74
N MET A 81 -2.95 -11.99 -3.75
CA MET A 81 -4.41 -11.83 -3.85
C MET A 81 -4.82 -10.89 -4.98
N SER A 82 -4.14 -9.75 -5.11
CA SER A 82 -4.42 -8.78 -6.18
C SER A 82 -4.13 -9.35 -7.57
N SER A 83 -3.06 -10.15 -7.70
CA SER A 83 -2.72 -10.85 -8.94
C SER A 83 -3.71 -11.96 -9.26
N PHE A 84 -4.15 -12.73 -8.25
CA PHE A 84 -5.16 -13.77 -8.41
C PHE A 84 -6.48 -13.20 -8.95
N PHE A 85 -6.98 -12.11 -8.36
CA PHE A 85 -8.21 -11.46 -8.85
C PHE A 85 -8.07 -10.93 -10.28
N LEU A 86 -6.89 -10.42 -10.64
CA LEU A 86 -6.62 -9.97 -12.00
C LEU A 86 -6.68 -11.14 -12.99
N LEU A 87 -6.00 -12.25 -12.69
CA LEU A 87 -6.05 -13.47 -13.50
C LEU A 87 -7.47 -14.03 -13.60
N TYR A 88 -8.18 -14.11 -12.48
CA TYR A 88 -9.57 -14.58 -12.45
C TYR A 88 -10.49 -13.74 -13.34
N GLY A 89 -10.37 -12.41 -13.28
CA GLY A 89 -11.11 -11.51 -14.17
C GLY A 89 -10.74 -11.67 -15.64
N PHE A 90 -9.47 -11.96 -15.94
CA PHE A 90 -9.04 -12.32 -17.29
C PHE A 90 -9.70 -13.63 -17.74
N PHE A 91 -9.67 -14.70 -16.93
CA PHE A 91 -10.25 -16.01 -17.27
C PHE A 91 -11.76 -15.92 -17.58
N ILE A 92 -12.54 -15.18 -16.78
CA ILE A 92 -13.96 -14.95 -17.08
C ILE A 92 -14.13 -14.20 -18.41
N HIS A 93 -13.26 -13.22 -18.69
CA HIS A 93 -13.31 -12.48 -19.96
C HIS A 93 -12.99 -13.36 -21.17
N PHE A 94 -12.08 -14.33 -21.01
CA PHE A 94 -11.69 -15.29 -22.04
C PHE A 94 -12.80 -16.29 -22.36
N GLU A 95 -13.46 -16.83 -21.34
CA GLU A 95 -14.52 -17.83 -21.49
C GLU A 95 -15.72 -17.25 -22.29
N GLY A 96 -15.92 -15.93 -22.23
CA GLY A 96 -16.92 -15.18 -23.00
C GLY A 96 -16.62 -14.93 -24.50
N LYS A 97 -15.56 -15.52 -25.09
CA LYS A 97 -15.18 -15.44 -26.52
C LYS A 97 -14.67 -14.07 -27.03
N ARG A 98 -14.06 -13.24 -26.21
CA ARG A 98 -13.34 -12.04 -26.69
C ARG A 98 -11.85 -12.32 -26.88
N GLU A 99 -11.36 -12.10 -28.09
CA GLU A 99 -9.92 -12.06 -28.36
C GLU A 99 -9.24 -10.98 -27.50
N ILE A 100 -8.01 -11.25 -27.05
CA ILE A 100 -7.19 -10.26 -26.34
C ILE A 100 -6.83 -9.16 -27.33
N THR A 101 -7.63 -8.10 -27.37
CA THR A 101 -7.20 -6.91 -28.07
C THR A 101 -6.13 -6.22 -27.23
N LEU A 102 -5.03 -5.76 -27.84
CA LEU A 102 -4.03 -4.91 -27.17
C LEU A 102 -4.68 -3.73 -26.43
N LYS A 103 -5.78 -3.19 -26.97
CA LYS A 103 -6.60 -2.15 -26.34
C LYS A 103 -7.12 -2.55 -24.95
N PHE A 104 -7.52 -3.81 -24.74
CA PHE A 104 -8.00 -4.30 -23.45
C PHE A 104 -6.86 -4.38 -22.43
N LEU A 105 -5.70 -4.90 -22.83
CA LEU A 105 -4.52 -4.95 -21.97
C LEU A 105 -4.04 -3.55 -21.56
N VAL A 106 -3.96 -2.63 -22.53
CA VAL A 106 -3.60 -1.23 -22.28
C VAL A 106 -4.61 -0.58 -21.33
N LEU A 107 -5.91 -0.79 -21.54
CA LEU A 107 -6.94 -0.26 -20.65
C LEU A 107 -6.86 -0.84 -19.24
N ALA A 108 -6.59 -2.14 -19.10
CA ALA A 108 -6.40 -2.79 -17.79
C ALA A 108 -5.18 -2.22 -17.06
N PHE A 109 -4.07 -2.00 -17.78
CA PHE A 109 -2.87 -1.37 -17.23
C PHE A 109 -3.13 0.08 -16.79
N ILE A 110 -3.79 0.88 -17.64
CA ILE A 110 -4.15 2.27 -17.31
C ILE A 110 -5.06 2.32 -16.07
N LYS A 111 -6.08 1.45 -15.98
CA LYS A 111 -6.95 1.37 -14.79
C LYS A 111 -6.15 1.03 -13.53
N ARG A 112 -5.18 0.13 -13.63
CA ARG A 112 -4.30 -0.23 -12.51
C ARG A 112 -3.39 0.92 -12.11
N TYR A 113 -2.81 1.62 -13.08
CA TYR A 113 -1.98 2.81 -12.87
C TYR A 113 -2.80 3.91 -12.18
N LEU A 114 -3.94 4.30 -12.75
CA LEU A 114 -4.82 5.34 -12.19
C LEU A 114 -5.36 5.01 -10.80
N ARG A 115 -5.43 3.73 -10.42
CA ARG A 115 -5.83 3.31 -9.07
C ARG A 115 -4.71 3.45 -8.04
N LEU A 116 -3.46 3.15 -8.41
CA LEU A 116 -2.31 3.13 -7.50
C LEU A 116 -1.64 4.50 -7.38
N THR A 117 -1.57 5.26 -8.48
CA THR A 117 -0.89 6.55 -8.55
C THR A 117 -1.46 7.60 -7.57
N PRO A 118 -2.78 7.73 -7.33
CA PRO A 118 -3.30 8.74 -6.39
C PRO A 118 -2.84 8.52 -4.96
N ALA A 119 -2.81 7.27 -4.50
CA ALA A 119 -2.32 6.92 -3.18
C ALA A 119 -0.82 7.24 -3.06
N LEU A 120 -0.02 6.84 -4.07
CA LEU A 120 1.41 7.13 -4.08
C LEU A 120 1.71 8.63 -4.13
N ALA A 121 1.00 9.37 -4.98
CA ALA A 121 1.14 10.82 -5.09
C ALA A 121 0.84 11.52 -3.76
N THR A 122 -0.18 11.06 -3.02
CA THR A 122 -0.52 11.59 -1.69
C THR A 122 0.64 11.40 -0.71
N VAL A 123 1.26 10.21 -0.69
CA VAL A 123 2.43 9.92 0.17
C VAL A 123 3.63 10.80 -0.21
N ILE A 124 3.92 10.95 -1.51
CA ILE A 124 5.03 11.81 -1.98
C ILE A 124 4.78 13.28 -1.59
N ILE A 125 3.56 13.79 -1.80
CA ILE A 125 3.20 15.17 -1.42
C ILE A 125 3.32 15.33 0.09
N PHE A 126 2.80 14.39 0.87
CA PHE A 126 2.88 14.42 2.33
C PHE A 126 4.35 14.45 2.82
N HIS A 127 5.21 13.58 2.28
CA HIS A 127 6.64 13.54 2.63
C HIS A 127 7.41 14.79 2.16
N SER A 128 7.04 15.37 1.01
CA SER A 128 7.75 16.50 0.41
C SER A 128 7.29 17.87 0.91
N THR A 129 6.13 17.97 1.56
CA THR A 129 5.58 19.26 2.01
C THR A 129 5.25 19.25 3.50
N TRP A 130 4.41 18.31 3.95
CA TRP A 130 3.83 18.34 5.28
C TRP A 130 4.79 17.84 6.35
N LEU A 131 5.64 16.86 6.02
CA LEU A 131 6.55 16.24 6.97
C LEU A 131 7.39 17.29 7.71
N ARG A 132 7.86 18.35 7.00
CA ARG A 132 8.63 19.47 7.55
C ARG A 132 7.93 20.23 8.68
N HIS A 133 6.60 20.24 8.70
CA HIS A 133 5.81 21.00 9.67
C HIS A 133 5.43 20.18 10.91
N PHE A 134 5.45 18.84 10.84
CA PHE A 134 4.97 17.98 11.92
C PHE A 134 6.01 17.69 13.00
N VAL A 135 7.30 17.85 12.72
CA VAL A 135 8.34 17.40 13.64
C VAL A 135 9.45 18.46 13.71
N GLY A 136 9.71 18.94 14.93
CA GLY A 136 10.84 19.78 15.27
C GLY A 136 11.59 19.13 16.43
N GLY A 137 12.82 18.68 16.19
CA GLY A 137 13.65 18.05 17.22
C GLY A 137 15.09 17.83 16.76
N PRO A 138 16.05 17.59 17.66
CA PRO A 138 17.48 17.51 17.34
C PRO A 138 17.85 16.38 16.36
N ASN A 139 17.07 15.29 16.30
CA ASN A 139 17.29 14.18 15.35
C ASN A 139 16.55 14.35 14.00
N TRP A 140 15.81 15.44 13.82
CA TRP A 140 15.00 15.73 12.63
C TRP A 140 15.84 15.74 11.33
N TYR A 141 17.01 16.38 11.39
CA TYR A 141 17.83 16.61 10.20
C TYR A 141 18.51 15.33 9.70
N SER A 142 18.88 14.42 10.60
CA SER A 142 19.61 13.20 10.26
C SER A 142 18.73 12.17 9.56
N SER A 143 17.49 11.97 10.05
CA SER A 143 16.58 10.96 9.53
C SER A 143 15.61 11.53 8.50
N ILE A 144 14.95 12.64 8.82
CA ILE A 144 13.80 13.11 8.02
C ILE A 144 14.22 14.20 7.01
N GLY A 145 15.22 15.02 7.34
CA GLY A 145 15.78 16.00 6.40
C GLY A 145 16.36 15.37 5.12
N LYS A 146 17.03 14.22 5.25
CA LYS A 146 17.58 13.47 4.10
C LYS A 146 16.48 12.88 3.22
N GLU A 147 15.45 12.29 3.84
CA GLU A 147 14.30 11.73 3.12
C GLU A 147 13.51 12.81 2.39
N TYR A 148 13.29 13.96 3.01
CA TYR A 148 12.66 15.13 2.39
C TYR A 148 13.42 15.59 1.12
N LEU A 149 14.75 15.75 1.21
CA LEU A 149 15.56 16.19 0.07
C LEU A 149 15.56 15.18 -1.08
N ARG A 150 15.61 13.88 -0.76
CA ARG A 150 15.50 12.79 -1.74
C ARG A 150 14.13 12.78 -2.41
N CYS A 151 13.05 12.89 -1.63
CA CYS A 151 11.68 13.03 -2.13
C CYS A 151 11.55 14.19 -3.11
N ARG A 152 12.06 15.37 -2.75
CA ARG A 152 11.97 16.56 -3.59
C ARG A 152 12.81 16.47 -4.87
N LYS A 153 13.91 15.71 -4.87
CA LYS A 153 14.74 15.49 -6.06
C LYS A 153 14.15 14.43 -6.99
N ASN A 154 13.62 13.34 -6.43
CA ASN A 154 13.24 12.11 -7.14
C ASN A 154 11.71 11.84 -7.08
N TRP A 155 10.87 12.87 -6.90
CA TRP A 155 9.41 12.70 -6.88
C TRP A 155 8.86 12.18 -8.20
N TRP A 156 9.42 12.63 -9.33
CA TRP A 156 8.97 12.26 -10.68
C TRP A 156 9.34 10.82 -11.03
N THR A 157 10.52 10.34 -10.62
CA THR A 157 10.91 8.94 -10.79
C THR A 157 10.05 8.02 -9.94
N ASN A 158 9.63 8.48 -8.76
CA ASN A 158 8.70 7.74 -7.90
C ASN A 158 7.32 7.63 -8.53
N LEU A 159 6.79 8.72 -9.06
CA LEU A 159 5.46 8.77 -9.66
C LEU A 159 5.36 7.90 -10.94
N LEU A 160 6.47 7.72 -11.65
CA LEU A 160 6.58 6.84 -12.81
C LEU A 160 7.03 5.41 -12.45
N TYR A 161 7.20 5.09 -11.17
CA TYR A 161 7.71 3.80 -10.67
C TYR A 161 9.09 3.40 -11.22
N MET A 162 9.90 4.35 -11.69
CA MET A 162 11.21 4.12 -12.32
C MET A 162 12.41 4.24 -11.35
N ASN A 163 12.18 4.35 -10.04
CA ASN A 163 13.27 4.57 -9.08
C ASN A 163 14.34 3.48 -9.12
N ASN A 164 13.93 2.23 -9.34
CA ASN A 164 14.85 1.09 -9.40
C ASN A 164 15.74 1.09 -10.66
N LEU A 165 15.38 1.85 -11.70
CA LEU A 165 16.10 1.90 -12.97
C LEU A 165 17.05 3.10 -13.06
N ILE A 166 16.63 4.26 -12.53
CA ILE A 166 17.32 5.54 -12.77
C ILE A 166 18.25 5.90 -11.62
N ASP A 167 17.81 5.74 -10.36
CA ASP A 167 18.57 6.22 -9.21
C ASP A 167 18.37 5.29 -8.00
N ARG A 168 19.00 4.11 -8.09
CA ARG A 168 19.04 3.14 -6.98
C ARG A 168 19.71 3.73 -5.72
N GLY A 169 20.61 4.70 -5.90
CA GLY A 169 21.37 5.32 -4.81
C GLY A 169 20.59 6.33 -3.98
N ASN A 170 19.54 6.96 -4.53
CA ASN A 170 18.71 7.94 -3.82
C ASN A 170 17.22 7.58 -3.86
N MET A 171 16.91 6.31 -3.62
CA MET A 171 15.54 5.88 -3.43
C MET A 171 14.94 6.52 -2.18
N VAL A 172 13.67 6.90 -2.29
CA VAL A 172 12.86 7.46 -1.22
C VAL A 172 12.33 6.33 -0.34
N MET A 173 12.34 6.52 0.97
CA MET A 173 11.80 5.62 2.01
C MET A 173 12.51 4.27 2.24
N PHE A 174 13.58 3.92 1.50
CA PHE A 174 14.25 2.61 1.64
C PHE A 174 15.77 2.67 1.49
N LYS A 175 16.42 3.67 2.07
CA LYS A 175 17.89 3.66 2.19
C LYS A 175 18.27 3.32 3.62
N ASN A 176 18.54 2.03 3.87
CA ASN A 176 19.35 1.58 5.01
C ASN A 176 20.77 2.10 4.86
#